data_AF-A0A3M0KA96-F1
#
_entry.id   AF-A0A3M0KA96-F1
#
_cell.length_a   1.000
_cell.length_b   1.000
_cell.length_c   1.000
_cell.angle_alpha   90.00
_cell.angle_beta   90.00
_cell.angle_gamma   90.00
#
_symmetry.space_group_name_H-M   'P 1'
#
loop_
_entity.id
_entity.type
_entity.pdbx_description
1 polymer ?
#
loop_
_entity_poly.entity_id
_entity_poly.type
_entity_poly.pdbx_seq_one_letter_code
_entity_poly.pdbx_strand_id
1 'polypeptide(L)'
;MPKPKKRGSNHQRGAGPEVDEEATQEDLEYKLKGFIDLTLDKSAKTRQAALESLKSAFSSKILYEFIMERRMTLTDSIERCIKKGKSDEQCAAAGLACLLCVQMGSGIESEEIFKTLGPVLKKIVCDGTASIQARQACATCLGICCFIVTDDITELYSTMECLENIFMKAYQRDRDTNGVSSTHNTVLHVSALLAWTLLLTICPMNEVKKKIEMHLNKLPSLLSCDDLNMRIAAGETLALLFELARETDADFFYEDMDLLTEKLRALATDGNKHRAKVDKRKQRSVFRDVLRAVEERDFPTEMVKFGPERMYIDCWVKKQTYETFKEILGSGMQYHLQSNDFLRNVFELGPPVMLDAATLKTMKISRFERHLYNSAAFKARTKARKTMERPSLEFNLPDTHEEGKLYVVDSLNNLNKLNVCPAESQHSLDEEENTGGTGESMTRINTRNQCLFFITFILTLIISLALVSFVIFLIFQTRNEVDQISSRLLSEKKNIEELKKLNNIILKHLNQSRIKEKPSDLYDLPLYSLYAKIKVPGE
;
A
#
# COMPACT_ATOMS: atom_id res chain seq x y z
N MET A 1 -11.58 -27.77 -70.76
CA MET A 1 -11.10 -28.76 -69.77
C MET A 1 -9.61 -28.62 -69.57
N PRO A 2 -9.12 -28.13 -68.42
CA PRO A 2 -7.71 -28.26 -68.05
C PRO A 2 -7.49 -29.36 -67.00
N LYS A 3 -6.36 -30.05 -67.17
CA LYS A 3 -5.86 -31.26 -66.49
C LYS A 3 -5.33 -31.00 -65.06
N PRO A 4 -5.15 -32.06 -64.24
CA PRO A 4 -5.06 -31.96 -62.78
C PRO A 4 -3.65 -31.81 -62.19
N LYS A 5 -3.67 -31.47 -60.89
CA LYS A 5 -2.60 -31.22 -59.90
C LYS A 5 -1.35 -32.13 -59.98
N LYS A 6 -0.16 -31.52 -59.81
CA LYS A 6 1.05 -32.17 -59.27
C LYS A 6 1.39 -31.60 -57.88
N ARG A 7 1.76 -32.52 -56.98
CA ARG A 7 2.23 -32.31 -55.60
C ARG A 7 3.63 -31.67 -55.59
N GLY A 8 3.88 -30.81 -54.59
CA GLY A 8 5.20 -30.48 -54.02
C GLY A 8 4.96 -30.16 -52.53
N SER A 9 5.25 -31.10 -51.63
CA SER A 9 6.51 -31.29 -50.89
C SER A 9 6.74 -30.23 -49.80
N ASN A 10 6.71 -30.72 -48.55
CA ASN A 10 6.99 -30.05 -47.29
C ASN A 10 8.06 -28.96 -47.39
N HIS A 11 7.72 -27.78 -46.88
CA HIS A 11 8.69 -26.85 -46.31
C HIS A 11 8.27 -26.57 -44.87
N GLN A 12 9.15 -26.96 -43.94
CA GLN A 12 9.14 -26.53 -42.56
C GLN A 12 8.98 -25.00 -42.49
N ARG A 13 7.88 -24.52 -41.91
CA ARG A 13 7.86 -23.26 -41.15
C ARG A 13 7.94 -23.73 -39.70
N GLY A 14 9.12 -23.74 -39.08
CA GLY A 14 9.84 -22.51 -38.79
C GLY A 14 9.13 -21.90 -37.59
N ALA A 15 9.49 -22.40 -36.40
CA ALA A 15 9.12 -21.80 -35.13
C ALA A 15 9.40 -20.30 -35.21
N GLY A 16 8.40 -19.47 -34.89
CA GLY A 16 8.65 -18.05 -34.66
C GLY A 16 9.66 -17.94 -33.52
N PRO A 17 10.55 -16.93 -33.53
CA PRO A 17 11.47 -16.75 -32.43
C PRO A 17 10.64 -16.39 -31.19
N GLU A 18 10.55 -17.32 -30.24
CA GLU A 18 10.42 -16.96 -28.84
C GLU A 18 11.62 -16.06 -28.56
N VAL A 19 11.39 -14.75 -28.57
CA VAL A 19 12.38 -13.79 -28.09
C VAL A 19 12.57 -14.17 -26.63
N ASP A 20 13.78 -14.62 -26.31
CA ASP A 20 14.17 -15.14 -25.00
C ASP A 20 13.90 -14.08 -23.92
N GLU A 21 12.71 -14.16 -23.30
CA GLU A 21 12.21 -13.14 -22.37
C GLU A 21 13.16 -12.98 -21.18
N GLU A 22 13.82 -14.08 -20.79
CA GLU A 22 14.83 -14.14 -19.75
C GLU A 22 16.08 -13.33 -20.13
N ALA A 23 16.64 -13.53 -21.34
CA ALA A 23 17.76 -12.73 -21.82
C ALA A 23 17.43 -11.22 -21.91
N THR A 24 16.19 -10.86 -22.26
CA THR A 24 15.78 -9.44 -22.29
C THR A 24 15.65 -8.81 -20.91
N GLN A 25 15.33 -9.63 -19.90
CA GLN A 25 15.24 -9.20 -18.50
C GLN A 25 16.65 -9.05 -17.90
N GLU A 26 17.56 -9.97 -18.16
CA GLU A 26 18.97 -9.85 -17.72
C GLU A 26 19.65 -8.61 -18.31
N ASP A 27 19.46 -8.34 -19.60
CA ASP A 27 19.97 -7.14 -20.27
C ASP A 27 19.44 -5.85 -19.65
N LEU A 28 18.17 -5.85 -19.23
CA LEU A 28 17.56 -4.74 -18.51
C LEU A 28 18.24 -4.55 -17.16
N GLU A 29 18.33 -5.61 -16.36
CA GLU A 29 18.94 -5.54 -15.03
C GLU A 29 20.41 -5.11 -15.08
N TYR A 30 21.16 -5.56 -16.08
CA TYR A 30 22.52 -5.12 -16.31
C TYR A 30 22.59 -3.60 -16.55
N LYS A 31 21.69 -3.05 -17.38
CA LYS A 31 21.59 -1.60 -17.59
C LYS A 31 21.19 -0.86 -16.30
N LEU A 32 20.26 -1.40 -15.53
CA LEU A 32 19.83 -0.80 -14.26
C LEU A 32 20.97 -0.77 -13.23
N LYS A 33 21.79 -1.83 -13.15
CA LYS A 33 23.02 -1.85 -12.31
C LYS A 33 23.97 -0.72 -12.74
N GLY A 34 24.19 -0.57 -14.03
CA GLY A 34 24.99 0.53 -14.57
C GLY A 34 24.44 1.92 -14.19
N PHE A 35 23.12 2.12 -14.21
CA PHE A 35 22.54 3.37 -13.73
C PHE A 35 22.71 3.57 -12.23
N ILE A 36 22.61 2.53 -11.41
CA ILE A 36 22.89 2.62 -9.97
C ILE A 36 24.32 3.09 -9.74
N ASP A 37 25.31 2.55 -10.45
CA ASP A 37 26.71 2.98 -10.34
C ASP A 37 26.90 4.45 -10.75
N LEU A 38 26.21 4.89 -11.80
CA LEU A 38 26.24 6.27 -12.27
C LEU A 38 25.61 7.27 -11.29
N THR A 39 24.82 6.83 -10.30
CA THR A 39 24.37 7.72 -9.21
C THR A 39 25.50 8.16 -8.29
N LEU A 40 26.68 7.54 -8.39
CA LEU A 40 27.88 7.91 -7.62
C LEU A 40 28.88 8.73 -8.43
N ASP A 41 28.55 9.06 -9.69
CA ASP A 41 29.44 9.78 -10.59
C ASP A 41 29.78 11.20 -10.08
N LYS A 42 30.98 11.69 -10.45
CA LYS A 42 31.43 13.03 -10.06
C LYS A 42 30.55 14.13 -10.68
N SER A 43 30.02 13.91 -11.86
CA SER A 43 29.16 14.85 -12.60
C SER A 43 27.72 14.80 -12.09
N ALA A 44 27.21 15.94 -11.61
CA ALA A 44 25.81 16.08 -11.18
C ALA A 44 24.81 15.78 -12.31
N LYS A 45 25.14 16.15 -13.55
CA LYS A 45 24.28 15.89 -14.71
C LYS A 45 24.19 14.39 -15.01
N THR A 46 25.30 13.66 -14.82
CA THR A 46 25.34 12.20 -14.99
C THR A 46 24.49 11.52 -13.93
N ARG A 47 24.63 11.93 -12.67
CA ARG A 47 23.80 11.42 -11.56
C ARG A 47 22.31 11.68 -11.80
N GLN A 48 21.94 12.90 -12.20
CA GLN A 48 20.56 13.25 -12.54
C GLN A 48 20.00 12.33 -13.64
N ALA A 49 20.73 12.17 -14.75
CA ALA A 49 20.29 11.32 -15.87
C ALA A 49 20.12 9.85 -15.45
N ALA A 50 21.00 9.36 -14.57
CA ALA A 50 20.90 8.01 -14.00
C ALA A 50 19.64 7.85 -13.14
N LEU A 51 19.36 8.80 -12.24
CA LEU A 51 18.15 8.82 -11.42
C LEU A 51 16.87 8.87 -12.27
N GLU A 52 16.84 9.69 -13.32
CA GLU A 52 15.70 9.77 -14.25
C GLU A 52 15.51 8.45 -15.03
N SER A 53 16.59 7.79 -15.42
CA SER A 53 16.55 6.50 -16.11
C SER A 53 16.01 5.39 -15.19
N LEU A 54 16.46 5.35 -13.93
CA LEU A 54 15.91 4.45 -12.91
C LEU A 54 14.43 4.74 -12.65
N LYS A 55 14.04 6.02 -12.52
CA LYS A 55 12.65 6.44 -12.34
C LYS A 55 11.77 5.96 -13.49
N SER A 56 12.22 6.11 -14.74
CA SER A 56 11.48 5.64 -15.91
C SER A 56 11.33 4.12 -15.95
N ALA A 57 12.34 3.37 -15.48
CA ALA A 57 12.24 1.92 -15.39
C ALA A 57 11.26 1.49 -14.29
N PHE A 58 11.37 2.09 -13.10
CA PHE A 58 10.56 1.73 -11.94
C PHE A 58 9.10 2.16 -12.07
N SER A 59 8.80 3.16 -12.90
CA SER A 59 7.41 3.52 -13.19
C SER A 59 6.77 2.61 -14.22
N SER A 60 7.55 2.01 -15.13
CA SER A 60 7.02 1.25 -16.27
C SER A 60 7.03 -0.27 -16.08
N LYS A 61 7.77 -0.79 -15.10
CA LYS A 61 7.95 -2.22 -14.84
C LYS A 61 7.91 -2.54 -13.36
N ILE A 62 7.43 -3.73 -13.02
CA ILE A 62 7.55 -4.32 -11.67
C ILE A 62 8.89 -5.03 -11.60
N LEU A 63 9.75 -4.60 -10.68
CA LEU A 63 11.15 -4.99 -10.52
C LEU A 63 11.43 -5.39 -9.07
N TYR A 64 10.48 -6.06 -8.41
CA TYR A 64 10.52 -6.34 -6.98
C TYR A 64 11.83 -7.03 -6.55
N GLU A 65 12.18 -8.17 -7.14
CA GLU A 65 13.41 -8.92 -6.80
C GLU A 65 14.68 -8.06 -6.98
N PHE A 66 14.80 -7.41 -8.14
CA PHE A 66 15.93 -6.53 -8.46
C PHE A 66 16.11 -5.42 -7.43
N ILE A 67 15.00 -4.79 -7.02
CA ILE A 67 14.97 -3.72 -6.04
C ILE A 67 15.27 -4.26 -4.64
N MET A 68 14.64 -5.36 -4.24
CA MET A 68 14.76 -5.95 -2.91
C MET A 68 16.21 -6.29 -2.58
N GLU A 69 16.94 -6.87 -3.53
CA GLU A 69 18.38 -7.16 -3.42
C GLU A 69 19.25 -5.91 -3.24
N ARG A 70 18.80 -4.75 -3.74
CA ARG A 70 19.60 -3.52 -3.85
C ARG A 70 19.03 -2.35 -3.05
N ARG A 71 18.02 -2.60 -2.22
CA ARG A 71 17.25 -1.55 -1.53
C ARG A 71 18.14 -0.63 -0.71
N MET A 72 19.15 -1.17 -0.02
CA MET A 72 20.08 -0.39 0.80
C MET A 72 20.94 0.53 -0.08
N THR A 73 21.54 0.00 -1.14
CA THR A 73 22.36 0.78 -2.08
C THR A 73 21.55 1.86 -2.80
N LEU A 74 20.32 1.54 -3.21
CA LEU A 74 19.40 2.50 -3.82
C LEU A 74 19.05 3.61 -2.82
N THR A 75 18.72 3.25 -1.58
CA THR A 75 18.37 4.20 -0.51
C THR A 75 19.54 5.14 -0.21
N ASP A 76 20.76 4.61 -0.04
CA ASP A 76 21.97 5.41 0.22
C ASP A 76 22.27 6.38 -0.94
N SER A 77 22.06 5.92 -2.17
CA SER A 77 22.27 6.72 -3.38
C SER A 77 21.26 7.85 -3.48
N ILE A 78 19.97 7.55 -3.24
CA ILE A 78 18.89 8.53 -3.17
C ILE A 78 19.15 9.55 -2.05
N GLU A 79 19.46 9.08 -0.84
CA GLU A 79 19.71 9.94 0.33
C GLU A 79 20.84 10.93 0.04
N ARG A 80 21.93 10.46 -0.56
CA ARG A 80 23.06 11.31 -0.96
C ARG A 80 22.66 12.37 -1.98
N CYS A 81 21.90 11.98 -3.01
CA CYS A 81 21.45 12.89 -4.06
C CYS A 81 20.49 13.94 -3.49
N ILE A 82 19.63 13.59 -2.54
CA ILE A 82 18.77 14.56 -1.84
C ILE A 82 19.61 15.51 -0.97
N LYS A 83 20.59 14.99 -0.20
CA LYS A 83 21.42 15.78 0.71
C LYS A 83 22.38 16.74 0.01
N LYS A 84 22.99 16.31 -1.10
CA LYS A 84 24.13 17.00 -1.74
C LYS A 84 23.85 17.45 -3.17
N GLY A 85 22.80 16.95 -3.80
CA GLY A 85 22.45 17.27 -5.17
C GLY A 85 21.90 18.69 -5.32
N LYS A 86 21.85 19.14 -6.57
CA LYS A 86 21.15 20.38 -6.94
C LYS A 86 19.67 20.10 -7.19
N SER A 87 18.88 21.16 -7.36
CA SER A 87 17.43 21.11 -7.53
C SER A 87 16.91 19.97 -8.41
N ASP A 88 17.39 19.85 -9.65
CA ASP A 88 16.92 18.81 -10.59
C ASP A 88 17.29 17.39 -10.14
N GLU A 89 18.50 17.22 -9.60
CA GLU A 89 18.98 15.96 -9.03
C GLU A 89 18.16 15.55 -7.79
N GLN A 90 17.83 16.52 -6.92
CA GLN A 90 16.98 16.30 -5.75
C GLN A 90 15.55 15.91 -6.16
N CYS A 91 15.00 16.57 -7.17
CA CYS A 91 13.68 16.22 -7.73
C CYS A 91 13.66 14.80 -8.30
N ALA A 92 14.70 14.42 -9.07
CA ALA A 92 14.82 13.08 -9.62
C ALA A 92 14.97 12.01 -8.51
N ALA A 93 15.78 12.29 -7.48
CA ALA A 93 15.98 11.41 -6.35
C ALA A 93 14.70 11.23 -5.50
N ALA A 94 13.99 12.32 -5.21
CA ALA A 94 12.70 12.27 -4.50
C ALA A 94 11.65 11.47 -5.29
N GLY A 95 11.56 11.66 -6.61
CA GLY A 95 10.67 10.87 -7.45
C GLY A 95 11.04 9.38 -7.48
N LEU A 96 12.33 9.05 -7.51
CA LEU A 96 12.81 7.68 -7.43
C LEU A 96 12.51 7.04 -6.07
N ALA A 97 12.63 7.80 -4.98
CA ALA A 97 12.29 7.34 -3.62
C ALA A 97 10.83 6.90 -3.51
N CYS A 98 9.90 7.66 -4.09
CA CYS A 98 8.50 7.25 -4.09
C CYS A 98 8.29 5.96 -4.87
N LEU A 99 8.88 5.83 -6.05
CA LEU A 99 8.73 4.62 -6.87
C LEU A 99 9.36 3.40 -6.18
N LEU A 100 10.48 3.60 -5.50
CA LEU A 100 11.10 2.59 -4.65
C LEU A 100 10.10 2.09 -3.60
N CYS A 101 9.48 2.99 -2.83
CA CYS A 101 8.45 2.63 -1.84
C CYS A 101 7.20 2.00 -2.49
N VAL A 102 6.74 2.48 -3.64
CA VAL A 102 5.57 1.91 -4.35
C VAL A 102 5.83 0.46 -4.78
N GLN A 103 7.05 0.12 -5.16
CA GLN A 103 7.40 -1.25 -5.54
C GLN A 103 7.61 -2.16 -4.34
N MET A 104 8.18 -1.64 -3.25
CA MET A 104 8.38 -2.40 -2.02
C MET A 104 7.05 -2.63 -1.26
N GLY A 105 6.09 -1.71 -1.39
CA GLY A 105 4.81 -1.77 -0.70
C GLY A 105 4.91 -1.45 0.79
N SER A 106 3.84 -1.72 1.54
CA SER A 106 3.82 -1.61 2.99
C SER A 106 4.61 -2.77 3.62
N GLY A 107 5.57 -2.47 4.50
CA GLY A 107 6.39 -3.48 5.16
C GLY A 107 7.67 -2.91 5.78
N ILE A 108 8.41 -3.76 6.47
CA ILE A 108 9.64 -3.43 7.20
C ILE A 108 10.69 -2.79 6.27
N GLU A 109 10.75 -3.26 5.02
CA GLU A 109 11.66 -2.76 4.00
C GLU A 109 11.39 -1.29 3.66
N SER A 110 10.13 -0.93 3.44
CA SER A 110 9.74 0.47 3.21
C SER A 110 9.87 1.33 4.46
N GLU A 111 9.67 0.76 5.65
CA GLU A 111 9.99 1.45 6.90
C GLU A 111 11.47 1.81 7.02
N GLU A 112 12.38 0.89 6.71
CA GLU A 112 13.82 1.14 6.73
C GLU A 112 14.22 2.26 5.75
N ILE A 113 13.63 2.22 4.53
CA ILE A 113 13.81 3.26 3.52
C ILE A 113 13.34 4.61 4.08
N PHE A 114 12.14 4.66 4.68
CA PHE A 114 11.58 5.91 5.18
C PHE A 114 12.27 6.43 6.45
N LYS A 115 12.73 5.55 7.35
CA LYS A 115 13.58 5.93 8.50
C LYS A 115 14.86 6.64 8.05
N THR A 116 15.41 6.25 6.90
CA THR A 116 16.59 6.89 6.31
C THR A 116 16.23 8.19 5.58
N LEU A 117 15.23 8.17 4.70
CA LEU A 117 14.92 9.29 3.82
C LEU A 117 14.03 10.36 4.44
N GLY A 118 13.08 9.98 5.30
CA GLY A 118 12.09 10.85 5.93
C GLY A 118 12.69 12.09 6.63
N PRO A 119 13.70 11.93 7.52
CA PRO A 119 14.35 13.07 8.17
C PRO A 119 15.02 14.03 7.18
N VAL A 120 15.59 13.51 6.10
CA VAL A 120 16.25 14.31 5.06
C VAL A 120 15.22 15.09 4.24
N LEU A 121 14.12 14.43 3.87
CA LEU A 121 13.00 15.05 3.16
C LEU A 121 12.38 16.18 4.00
N LYS A 122 12.05 15.90 5.27
CA LYS A 122 11.53 16.91 6.23
C LYS A 122 12.48 18.11 6.34
N LYS A 123 13.79 17.86 6.43
CA LYS A 123 14.80 18.93 6.48
C LYS A 123 14.76 19.81 5.24
N ILE A 124 14.74 19.24 4.04
CA ILE A 124 14.71 20.01 2.78
C ILE A 124 13.39 20.78 2.66
N VAL A 125 12.25 20.16 2.94
CA VAL A 125 10.92 20.81 2.88
C VAL A 125 10.89 22.09 3.74
N CYS A 126 11.45 22.02 4.96
CA CYS A 126 11.49 23.13 5.90
C CYS A 126 12.62 24.14 5.66
N ASP A 127 13.61 23.83 4.82
CA ASP A 127 14.74 24.71 4.54
C ASP A 127 14.32 25.87 3.62
N GLY A 128 14.22 27.07 4.17
CA GLY A 128 13.88 28.29 3.42
C GLY A 128 14.90 28.69 2.36
N THR A 129 16.13 28.16 2.43
CA THR A 129 17.22 28.44 1.48
C THR A 129 17.28 27.45 0.33
N ALA A 130 16.62 26.29 0.47
CA ALA A 130 16.52 25.30 -0.59
C ALA A 130 15.62 25.77 -1.73
N SER A 131 15.89 25.30 -2.95
CA SER A 131 15.09 25.67 -4.13
C SER A 131 13.64 25.22 -4.00
N ILE A 132 12.69 26.01 -4.52
CA ILE A 132 11.26 25.70 -4.46
C ILE A 132 10.92 24.40 -5.20
N GLN A 133 11.63 24.07 -6.28
CA GLN A 133 11.45 22.80 -6.99
C GLN A 133 11.90 21.59 -6.13
N ALA A 134 13.04 21.68 -5.44
CA ALA A 134 13.46 20.59 -4.56
C ALA A 134 12.49 20.42 -3.37
N ARG A 135 12.07 21.54 -2.76
CA ARG A 135 11.16 21.54 -1.62
C ARG A 135 9.81 20.94 -1.95
N GLN A 136 9.23 21.29 -3.10
CA GLN A 136 7.93 20.74 -3.51
C GLN A 136 8.04 19.24 -3.81
N ALA A 137 9.12 18.81 -4.50
CA ALA A 137 9.34 17.39 -4.80
C ALA A 137 9.54 16.57 -3.52
N CYS A 138 10.28 17.12 -2.55
CA CYS A 138 10.45 16.49 -1.23
C CYS A 138 9.16 16.46 -0.42
N ALA A 139 8.28 17.47 -0.54
CA ALA A 139 6.99 17.48 0.15
C ALA A 139 6.06 16.38 -0.38
N THR A 140 5.95 16.27 -1.72
CA THR A 140 5.21 15.18 -2.37
C THR A 140 5.79 13.82 -2.00
N CYS A 141 7.12 13.67 -2.04
CA CYS A 141 7.78 12.42 -1.68
C CYS A 141 7.57 12.03 -0.23
N LEU A 142 7.67 12.99 0.69
CA LEU A 142 7.42 12.77 2.11
C LEU A 142 5.99 12.26 2.35
N GLY A 143 4.98 12.88 1.71
CA GLY A 143 3.59 12.44 1.81
C GLY A 143 3.35 11.04 1.24
N ILE A 144 3.89 10.74 0.05
CA ILE A 144 3.73 9.43 -0.60
C ILE A 144 4.42 8.33 0.20
N CYS A 145 5.68 8.52 0.62
CA CYS A 145 6.38 7.51 1.40
C CYS A 145 5.70 7.29 2.76
N CYS A 146 5.24 8.36 3.43
CA CYS A 146 4.48 8.23 4.68
C CYS A 146 3.13 7.51 4.48
N PHE A 147 2.46 7.74 3.35
CA PHE A 147 1.25 7.00 2.97
C PHE A 147 1.49 5.50 2.73
N ILE A 148 2.71 5.09 2.37
CA ILE A 148 3.03 3.68 2.12
C ILE A 148 3.43 2.96 3.42
N VAL A 149 4.08 3.68 4.34
CA VAL A 149 4.73 3.14 5.56
C VAL A 149 3.81 3.29 6.79
N THR A 150 2.50 3.16 6.61
CA THR A 150 1.45 3.64 7.54
C THR A 150 1.42 3.02 8.95
N ASP A 151 2.34 2.12 9.29
CA ASP A 151 2.29 1.35 10.54
C ASP A 151 2.65 2.20 11.78
N ASP A 152 3.31 3.34 11.61
CA ASP A 152 3.63 4.28 12.69
C ASP A 152 2.75 5.56 12.65
N ILE A 153 1.73 5.58 13.50
CA ILE A 153 0.81 6.73 13.67
C ILE A 153 1.53 8.01 14.13
N THR A 154 2.65 7.90 14.85
CA THR A 154 3.39 9.07 15.34
C THR A 154 4.11 9.77 14.20
N GLU A 155 4.68 8.97 13.30
CA GLU A 155 5.35 9.46 12.10
C GLU A 155 4.35 10.04 11.09
N LEU A 156 3.15 9.45 11.00
CA LEU A 156 2.03 10.01 10.24
C LEU A 156 1.68 11.42 10.73
N TYR A 157 1.41 11.59 12.03
CA TYR A 157 1.06 12.90 12.59
C TYR A 157 2.19 13.91 12.47
N SER A 158 3.44 13.51 12.72
CA SER A 158 4.62 14.36 12.53
C SER A 158 4.75 14.85 11.09
N THR A 159 4.49 13.98 10.12
CA THR A 159 4.55 14.32 8.70
C THR A 159 3.41 15.25 8.30
N MET A 160 2.19 14.98 8.77
CA MET A 160 1.04 15.86 8.55
C MET A 160 1.30 17.27 9.09
N GLU A 161 1.78 17.38 10.33
CA GLU A 161 2.12 18.68 10.94
C GLU A 161 3.21 19.41 10.15
N CYS A 162 4.23 18.69 9.67
CA CYS A 162 5.28 19.27 8.82
C CYS A 162 4.68 19.89 7.55
N LEU A 163 3.80 19.17 6.84
CA LEU A 163 3.16 19.66 5.62
C LEU A 163 2.16 20.80 5.89
N GLU A 164 1.40 20.71 6.99
CA GLU A 164 0.50 21.77 7.48
C GLU A 164 1.22 23.09 7.67
N ASN A 165 2.35 23.07 8.36
CA ASN A 165 3.17 24.25 8.60
C ASN A 165 3.70 24.91 7.30
N ILE A 166 3.77 24.16 6.19
CA ILE A 166 4.13 24.71 4.88
C ILE A 166 2.92 25.39 4.23
N PHE A 167 1.80 24.69 4.02
CA PHE A 167 0.69 25.27 3.29
C PHE A 167 -0.08 26.33 4.10
N MET A 168 -0.06 26.28 5.44
CA MET A 168 -0.72 27.29 6.29
C MET A 168 -0.19 28.71 6.07
N LYS A 169 1.03 28.86 5.55
CA LYS A 169 1.59 30.15 5.15
C LYS A 169 0.79 30.79 4.01
N ALA A 170 0.04 30.01 3.23
CA ALA A 170 -0.87 30.51 2.21
C ALA A 170 -2.11 31.19 2.81
N TYR A 171 -2.57 30.79 4.00
CA TYR A 171 -3.73 31.43 4.66
C TYR A 171 -3.44 32.86 5.12
N GLN A 172 -2.17 33.18 5.40
CA GLN A 172 -1.76 34.46 5.98
C GLN A 172 -1.71 35.62 4.95
N ARG A 173 -1.98 35.32 3.67
CA ARG A 173 -1.91 36.28 2.56
C ARG A 173 -2.91 37.44 2.66
N ASP A 174 -3.95 37.31 3.48
CA ASP A 174 -5.00 38.33 3.66
C ASP A 174 -4.58 39.50 4.58
N ARG A 175 -3.41 39.48 5.23
CA ARG A 175 -3.03 40.50 6.24
C ARG A 175 -2.00 41.55 5.82
N ASP A 176 -1.22 41.32 4.77
CA ASP A 176 -0.17 42.27 4.36
C ASP A 176 -0.65 43.16 3.22
N THR A 177 -1.05 44.39 3.56
CA THR A 177 -1.45 45.49 2.66
C THR A 177 -0.31 46.03 1.77
N ASN A 178 0.81 45.32 1.62
CA ASN A 178 1.95 45.74 0.80
C ASN A 178 2.15 44.84 -0.42
N GLY A 179 1.21 44.91 -1.36
CA GLY A 179 1.42 45.03 -2.83
C GLY A 179 2.37 44.12 -3.62
N VAL A 180 3.11 43.18 -3.02
CA VAL A 180 4.00 42.25 -3.74
C VAL A 180 3.58 40.84 -3.41
N SER A 181 2.66 40.33 -4.22
CA SER A 181 2.20 38.94 -4.17
C SER A 181 3.40 38.00 -4.26
N SER A 182 3.72 37.28 -3.17
CA SER A 182 4.77 36.26 -3.17
C SER A 182 4.29 34.97 -3.86
N THR A 183 3.91 35.08 -5.13
CA THR A 183 3.60 33.97 -6.05
C THR A 183 4.72 32.94 -6.12
N HIS A 184 5.92 33.29 -5.67
CA HIS A 184 7.12 32.46 -5.67
C HIS A 184 6.98 31.12 -4.93
N ASN A 185 6.08 31.00 -3.93
CA ASN A 185 5.96 29.78 -3.12
C ASN A 185 4.67 28.99 -3.37
N THR A 186 3.79 29.44 -4.27
CA THR A 186 2.46 28.85 -4.43
C THR A 186 2.53 27.36 -4.80
N VAL A 187 3.45 26.96 -5.67
CA VAL A 187 3.61 25.56 -6.09
C VAL A 187 4.02 24.64 -4.92
N LEU A 188 4.87 25.14 -4.01
CA LEU A 188 5.24 24.40 -2.79
C LEU A 188 4.02 24.24 -1.87
N HIS A 189 3.23 25.30 -1.67
CA HIS A 189 2.01 25.22 -0.86
C HIS A 189 0.99 24.25 -1.46
N VAL A 190 0.83 24.23 -2.79
CA VAL A 190 -0.02 23.25 -3.50
C VAL A 190 0.45 21.83 -3.23
N SER A 191 1.75 21.57 -3.41
CA SER A 191 2.30 20.21 -3.23
C SER A 191 2.16 19.75 -1.78
N ALA A 192 2.40 20.64 -0.82
CA ALA A 192 2.21 20.33 0.60
C ALA A 192 0.74 20.06 0.95
N LEU A 193 -0.21 20.85 0.40
CA LEU A 193 -1.64 20.65 0.60
C LEU A 193 -2.12 19.32 0.02
N LEU A 194 -1.70 18.96 -1.19
CA LEU A 194 -2.05 17.69 -1.84
C LEU A 194 -1.44 16.48 -1.11
N ALA A 195 -0.17 16.58 -0.70
CA ALA A 195 0.49 15.54 0.11
C ALA A 195 -0.20 15.36 1.47
N TRP A 196 -0.61 16.46 2.11
CA TRP A 196 -1.37 16.40 3.35
C TRP A 196 -2.78 15.81 3.15
N THR A 197 -3.44 16.18 2.05
CA THR A 197 -4.75 15.65 1.68
C THR A 197 -4.70 14.16 1.39
N LEU A 198 -3.61 13.66 0.80
CA LEU A 198 -3.34 12.22 0.68
C LEU A 198 -3.26 11.56 2.06
N LEU A 199 -2.50 12.12 3.01
CA LEU A 199 -2.37 11.53 4.34
C LEU A 199 -3.69 11.52 5.13
N LEU A 200 -4.59 12.47 4.89
CA LEU A 200 -5.94 12.43 5.47
C LEU A 200 -6.72 11.17 5.09
N THR A 201 -6.48 10.58 3.90
CA THR A 201 -7.20 9.39 3.43
C THR A 201 -6.95 8.13 4.25
N ILE A 202 -5.85 8.11 5.01
CA ILE A 202 -5.44 7.00 5.90
C ILE A 202 -5.38 7.43 7.37
N CYS A 203 -5.77 8.68 7.65
CA CYS A 203 -5.67 9.26 8.98
C CYS A 203 -6.79 8.72 9.89
N PRO A 204 -6.49 8.34 11.14
CA PRO A 204 -7.51 7.98 12.11
C PRO A 204 -8.58 9.08 12.28
N MET A 205 -9.85 8.67 12.33
CA MET A 205 -10.99 9.61 12.30
C MET A 205 -11.02 10.63 13.44
N ASN A 206 -10.47 10.28 14.60
CA ASN A 206 -10.33 11.21 15.73
C ASN A 206 -9.40 12.38 15.40
N GLU A 207 -8.34 12.15 14.63
CA GLU A 207 -7.44 13.20 14.18
C GLU A 207 -8.04 13.96 12.99
N VAL A 208 -8.72 13.26 12.07
CA VAL A 208 -9.47 13.90 10.97
C VAL A 208 -10.44 14.96 11.48
N LYS A 209 -11.21 14.67 12.55
CA LYS A 209 -12.11 15.66 13.18
C LYS A 209 -11.39 16.94 13.58
N LYS A 210 -10.24 16.82 14.27
CA LYS A 210 -9.44 17.99 14.67
C LYS A 210 -8.93 18.77 13.47
N LYS A 211 -8.51 18.07 12.40
CA LYS A 211 -8.05 18.70 11.16
C LYS A 211 -9.17 19.44 10.43
N ILE A 212 -10.38 18.89 10.41
CA ILE A 212 -11.58 19.56 9.88
C ILE A 212 -11.85 20.85 10.67
N GLU A 213 -11.93 20.78 12.00
CA GLU A 213 -12.14 21.95 12.87
C GLU A 213 -11.08 23.04 12.64
N MET A 214 -9.82 22.63 12.45
CA MET A 214 -8.70 23.55 12.27
C MET A 214 -8.68 24.26 10.90
N HIS A 215 -9.09 23.57 9.83
CA HIS A 215 -8.84 24.00 8.45
C HIS A 215 -10.09 24.36 7.64
N LEU A 216 -11.25 23.79 7.95
CA LEU A 216 -12.43 23.91 7.08
C LEU A 216 -12.88 25.37 6.88
N ASN A 217 -12.78 26.21 7.91
CA ASN A 217 -13.09 27.65 7.82
C ASN A 217 -12.00 28.50 7.15
N LYS A 218 -10.79 27.95 6.97
CA LYS A 218 -9.63 28.67 6.41
C LYS A 218 -9.40 28.35 4.94
N LEU A 219 -9.60 27.11 4.52
CA LEU A 219 -9.45 26.66 3.13
C LEU A 219 -10.24 27.49 2.09
N PRO A 220 -11.46 27.97 2.38
CA PRO A 220 -12.22 28.81 1.44
C PRO A 220 -11.54 30.13 1.06
N SER A 221 -10.52 30.60 1.79
CA SER A 221 -9.72 31.77 1.37
C SER A 221 -8.80 31.43 0.19
N LEU A 222 -8.32 30.19 0.10
CA LEU A 222 -7.43 29.74 -0.98
C LEU A 222 -8.14 29.64 -2.34
N LEU A 223 -9.47 29.53 -2.35
CA LEU A 223 -10.30 29.57 -3.56
C LEU A 223 -10.21 30.91 -4.31
N SER A 224 -9.78 31.99 -3.64
CA SER A 224 -9.59 33.31 -4.23
C SER A 224 -8.17 33.55 -4.74
N CYS A 225 -7.24 32.60 -4.59
CA CYS A 225 -5.87 32.76 -5.07
C CYS A 225 -5.81 32.95 -6.60
N ASP A 226 -4.80 33.68 -7.10
CA ASP A 226 -4.60 33.89 -8.55
C ASP A 226 -4.18 32.61 -9.30
N ASP A 227 -3.45 31.72 -8.62
CA ASP A 227 -2.96 30.48 -9.17
C ASP A 227 -4.09 29.44 -9.31
N LEU A 228 -4.23 28.87 -10.52
CA LEU A 228 -5.27 27.89 -10.80
C LEU A 228 -5.09 26.60 -10.00
N ASN A 229 -3.86 26.12 -9.85
CA ASN A 229 -3.60 24.84 -9.20
C ASN A 229 -3.87 24.95 -7.70
N MET A 230 -3.61 26.10 -7.07
CA MET A 230 -4.01 26.37 -5.68
C MET A 230 -5.52 26.35 -5.51
N ARG A 231 -6.28 27.00 -6.41
CA ARG A 231 -7.75 26.95 -6.34
C ARG A 231 -8.25 25.52 -6.47
N ILE A 232 -7.76 24.77 -7.46
CA ILE A 232 -8.13 23.37 -7.68
C ILE A 232 -7.82 22.52 -6.45
N ALA A 233 -6.58 22.57 -5.95
CA ALA A 233 -6.16 21.80 -4.77
C ALA A 233 -7.04 22.12 -3.56
N ALA A 234 -7.29 23.40 -3.27
CA ALA A 234 -8.17 23.80 -2.17
C ALA A 234 -9.61 23.31 -2.34
N GLY A 235 -10.15 23.35 -3.57
CA GLY A 235 -11.49 22.85 -3.86
C GLY A 235 -11.62 21.34 -3.69
N GLU A 236 -10.65 20.58 -4.18
CA GLU A 236 -10.65 19.10 -4.05
C GLU A 236 -10.40 18.68 -2.59
N THR A 237 -9.50 19.36 -1.86
CA THR A 237 -9.34 19.16 -0.42
C THR A 237 -10.63 19.47 0.35
N LEU A 238 -11.34 20.54 0.01
CA LEU A 238 -12.64 20.85 0.62
C LEU A 238 -13.65 19.72 0.38
N ALA A 239 -13.78 19.26 -0.87
CA ALA A 239 -14.69 18.16 -1.19
C ALA A 239 -14.39 16.89 -0.38
N LEU A 240 -13.09 16.54 -0.25
CA LEU A 240 -12.65 15.41 0.58
C LEU A 240 -12.94 15.62 2.08
N LEU A 241 -12.72 16.83 2.62
CA LEU A 241 -13.03 17.11 4.02
C LEU A 241 -14.54 17.05 4.30
N PHE A 242 -15.38 17.54 3.38
CA PHE A 242 -16.83 17.41 3.49
C PHE A 242 -17.28 15.95 3.42
N GLU A 243 -16.67 15.14 2.55
CA GLU A 243 -16.90 13.68 2.49
C GLU A 243 -16.56 13.01 3.82
N LEU A 244 -15.35 13.23 4.35
CA LEU A 244 -14.91 12.65 5.63
C LEU A 244 -15.74 13.14 6.83
N ALA A 245 -16.13 14.42 6.83
CA ALA A 245 -16.98 14.99 7.88
C ALA A 245 -18.36 14.31 7.89
N ARG A 246 -18.98 14.16 6.72
CA ARG A 246 -20.30 13.54 6.55
C ARG A 246 -20.30 12.03 6.74
N GLU A 247 -19.17 11.37 6.50
CA GLU A 247 -18.98 9.96 6.86
C GLU A 247 -19.01 9.77 8.38
N THR A 248 -18.48 10.74 9.13
CA THR A 248 -18.40 10.65 10.58
C THR A 248 -19.66 11.13 11.29
N ASP A 249 -20.29 12.16 10.73
CA ASP A 249 -21.51 12.78 11.23
C ASP A 249 -22.44 13.05 10.04
N ALA A 250 -23.47 12.22 9.90
CA ALA A 250 -24.42 12.32 8.79
C ALA A 250 -25.16 13.66 8.77
N ASP A 251 -25.29 14.31 9.92
CA ASP A 251 -25.95 15.61 10.12
C ASP A 251 -24.95 16.78 10.13
N PHE A 252 -23.70 16.52 9.70
CA PHE A 252 -22.64 17.51 9.65
C PHE A 252 -23.12 18.82 9.02
N PHE A 253 -23.05 19.88 9.82
CA PHE A 253 -23.46 21.23 9.45
C PHE A 253 -22.24 22.15 9.36
N TYR A 254 -22.21 22.99 8.32
CA TYR A 254 -21.17 23.99 8.13
C TYR A 254 -21.83 25.37 8.12
N GLU A 255 -21.37 26.28 8.98
CA GLU A 255 -22.03 27.58 9.19
C GLU A 255 -22.02 28.46 7.94
N ASP A 256 -20.88 28.54 7.24
CA ASP A 256 -20.68 29.41 6.08
C ASP A 256 -20.99 28.73 4.73
N MET A 257 -21.95 27.78 4.70
CA MET A 257 -22.28 27.02 3.48
C MET A 257 -22.69 27.91 2.31
N ASP A 258 -23.52 28.91 2.54
CA ASP A 258 -24.00 29.80 1.47
C ASP A 258 -22.84 30.59 0.84
N LEU A 259 -21.93 31.12 1.66
CA LEU A 259 -20.76 31.85 1.18
C LEU A 259 -19.80 30.94 0.41
N LEU A 260 -19.60 29.71 0.91
CA LEU A 260 -18.74 28.74 0.23
C LEU A 260 -19.33 28.33 -1.12
N THR A 261 -20.62 28.00 -1.17
CA THR A 261 -21.31 27.57 -2.40
C THR A 261 -21.35 28.68 -3.44
N GLU A 262 -21.53 29.94 -3.04
CA GLU A 262 -21.41 31.10 -3.93
C GLU A 262 -20.01 31.16 -4.58
N LYS A 263 -18.94 31.05 -3.78
CA LYS A 263 -17.56 31.02 -4.31
C LYS A 263 -17.32 29.86 -5.27
N LEU A 264 -17.76 28.66 -4.90
CA LEU A 264 -17.61 27.46 -5.74
C LEU A 264 -18.39 27.61 -7.06
N ARG A 265 -19.61 28.15 -7.01
CA ARG A 265 -20.44 28.40 -8.19
C ARG A 265 -19.83 29.44 -9.14
N ALA A 266 -19.21 30.49 -8.60
CA ALA A 266 -18.46 31.47 -9.40
C ALA A 266 -17.28 30.81 -10.13
N LEU A 267 -16.56 29.89 -9.50
CA LEU A 267 -15.45 29.15 -10.12
C LEU A 267 -15.93 28.10 -11.13
N ALA A 268 -17.07 27.48 -10.88
CA ALA A 268 -17.73 26.51 -11.77
C ALA A 268 -18.29 27.15 -13.06
N THR A 269 -18.62 28.45 -13.02
CA THR A 269 -19.18 29.22 -14.13
C THR A 269 -18.19 30.21 -14.76
N ASP A 270 -16.91 30.17 -14.35
CA ASP A 270 -15.88 31.17 -14.66
C ASP A 270 -15.96 31.75 -16.09
N GLY A 271 -16.41 33.01 -16.14
CA GLY A 271 -16.53 33.84 -17.34
C GLY A 271 -15.37 34.80 -17.56
N ASN A 272 -14.31 34.77 -16.74
CA ASN A 272 -13.24 35.76 -16.78
C ASN A 272 -12.49 35.71 -18.13
N LYS A 273 -12.55 36.81 -18.89
CA LYS A 273 -11.95 36.88 -20.24
C LYS A 273 -10.42 36.85 -20.21
N HIS A 274 -9.79 37.24 -19.09
CA HIS A 274 -8.33 37.32 -18.95
C HIS A 274 -7.66 35.98 -18.63
N ARG A 275 -8.44 34.93 -18.34
CA ARG A 275 -7.91 33.57 -18.12
C ARG A 275 -7.84 32.77 -19.41
N ALA A 276 -6.82 31.92 -19.54
CA ALA A 276 -6.64 31.06 -20.70
C ALA A 276 -7.84 30.11 -20.88
N LYS A 277 -8.16 29.76 -22.13
CA LYS A 277 -9.33 28.93 -22.46
C LYS A 277 -9.23 27.52 -21.88
N VAL A 278 -8.03 26.94 -21.92
CA VAL A 278 -7.75 25.59 -21.38
C VAL A 278 -7.93 25.59 -19.86
N ASP A 279 -7.35 26.57 -19.18
CA ASP A 279 -7.43 26.77 -17.74
C ASP A 279 -8.88 26.93 -17.26
N LYS A 280 -9.66 27.78 -17.92
CA LYS A 280 -11.09 27.92 -17.63
C LYS A 280 -11.86 26.63 -17.81
N ARG A 281 -11.56 25.84 -18.85
CA ARG A 281 -12.22 24.55 -19.06
C ARG A 281 -11.88 23.57 -17.93
N LYS A 282 -10.61 23.49 -17.52
CA LYS A 282 -10.17 22.66 -16.41
C LYS A 282 -10.84 23.09 -15.10
N GLN A 283 -10.77 24.38 -14.77
CA GLN A 283 -11.38 24.94 -13.57
C GLN A 283 -12.88 24.65 -13.51
N ARG A 284 -13.65 25.01 -14.55
CA ARG A 284 -15.09 24.76 -14.56
C ARG A 284 -15.44 23.29 -14.49
N SER A 285 -14.61 22.40 -15.02
CA SER A 285 -14.83 20.96 -14.86
C SER A 285 -14.72 20.57 -13.39
N VAL A 286 -13.56 20.84 -12.78
CA VAL A 286 -13.29 20.48 -11.38
C VAL A 286 -14.31 21.11 -10.43
N PHE A 287 -14.58 22.40 -10.58
CA PHE A 287 -15.46 23.11 -9.66
C PHE A 287 -16.94 22.78 -9.81
N ARG A 288 -17.37 22.22 -10.94
CA ARG A 288 -18.73 21.64 -11.03
C ARG A 288 -18.83 20.37 -10.19
N ASP A 289 -17.78 19.55 -10.18
CA ASP A 289 -17.74 18.31 -9.40
C ASP A 289 -17.60 18.64 -7.91
N VAL A 290 -16.72 19.58 -7.54
CA VAL A 290 -16.54 20.05 -6.15
C VAL A 290 -17.83 20.70 -5.62
N LEU A 291 -18.47 21.58 -6.39
CA LEU A 291 -19.73 22.21 -5.98
C LEU A 291 -20.79 21.15 -5.67
N ARG A 292 -20.91 20.14 -6.54
CA ARG A 292 -21.86 19.05 -6.37
C ARG A 292 -21.56 18.19 -5.15
N ALA A 293 -20.29 17.91 -4.88
CA ALA A 293 -19.89 17.18 -3.69
C ALA A 293 -20.29 17.91 -2.40
N VAL A 294 -20.06 19.22 -2.36
CA VAL A 294 -20.35 20.06 -1.19
C VAL A 294 -21.86 20.29 -1.02
N GLU A 295 -22.60 20.58 -2.09
CA GLU A 295 -24.05 20.84 -2.03
C GLU A 295 -24.89 19.55 -1.91
N GLU A 296 -24.61 18.54 -2.73
CA GLU A 296 -25.53 17.43 -3.00
C GLU A 296 -25.07 16.08 -2.42
N ARG A 297 -23.88 15.98 -1.81
CA ARG A 297 -23.25 14.70 -1.40
C ARG A 297 -22.99 13.75 -2.59
N ASP A 298 -22.86 14.28 -3.80
CA ASP A 298 -22.68 13.48 -5.02
C ASP A 298 -21.21 13.45 -5.48
N PHE A 299 -20.83 12.35 -6.10
CA PHE A 299 -19.56 12.17 -6.78
C PHE A 299 -19.79 11.60 -8.19
N PRO A 300 -19.30 12.25 -9.26
CA PRO A 300 -19.45 11.72 -10.60
C PRO A 300 -18.53 10.51 -10.80
N THR A 301 -19.06 9.30 -10.63
CA THR A 301 -18.27 8.06 -10.71
C THR A 301 -17.46 7.96 -12.02
N GLU A 302 -16.14 7.78 -11.89
CA GLU A 302 -15.21 7.61 -12.99
C GLU A 302 -14.84 6.13 -13.15
N MET A 303 -14.69 5.66 -14.39
CA MET A 303 -14.25 4.28 -14.67
C MET A 303 -12.84 4.27 -15.24
N VAL A 304 -11.93 3.59 -14.54
CA VAL A 304 -10.57 3.30 -15.00
C VAL A 304 -10.51 1.87 -15.51
N LYS A 305 -10.12 1.68 -16.76
CA LYS A 305 -9.91 0.36 -17.36
C LYS A 305 -8.42 0.05 -17.45
N PHE A 306 -7.99 -1.12 -17.01
CA PHE A 306 -6.62 -1.62 -17.09
C PHE A 306 -6.64 -3.10 -17.44
N GLY A 307 -6.04 -3.46 -18.57
CA GLY A 307 -6.13 -4.82 -19.09
C GLY A 307 -7.59 -5.28 -19.27
N PRO A 308 -7.96 -6.46 -18.73
CA PRO A 308 -9.34 -6.97 -18.74
C PRO A 308 -10.21 -6.37 -17.62
N GLU A 309 -9.60 -5.78 -16.60
CA GLU A 309 -10.24 -5.32 -15.39
C GLU A 309 -10.70 -3.85 -15.47
N ARG A 310 -11.57 -3.47 -14.54
CA ARG A 310 -12.09 -2.11 -14.38
C ARG A 310 -12.16 -1.77 -12.90
N MET A 311 -11.76 -0.56 -12.56
CA MET A 311 -11.95 0.04 -11.25
C MET A 311 -12.86 1.25 -11.40
N TYR A 312 -13.76 1.42 -10.43
CA TYR A 312 -14.56 2.62 -10.28
C TYR A 312 -13.94 3.53 -9.23
N ILE A 313 -13.82 4.80 -9.55
CA ILE A 313 -13.53 5.88 -8.60
C ILE A 313 -14.88 6.52 -8.31
N ASP A 314 -15.35 6.37 -7.09
CA ASP A 314 -16.69 6.69 -6.63
C ASP A 314 -16.73 7.61 -5.41
N CYS A 315 -15.56 7.98 -4.87
CA CYS A 315 -15.40 8.91 -3.75
C CYS A 315 -14.14 9.78 -3.91
N TRP A 316 -14.08 10.88 -3.15
CA TRP A 316 -12.95 11.82 -3.16
C TRP A 316 -11.70 11.23 -2.54
N VAL A 317 -11.84 10.42 -1.50
CA VAL A 317 -10.72 9.64 -0.92
C VAL A 317 -10.02 8.81 -2.00
N LYS A 318 -10.78 8.00 -2.76
CA LYS A 318 -10.22 7.15 -3.81
C LYS A 318 -9.67 7.96 -4.98
N LYS A 319 -10.32 9.08 -5.34
CA LYS A 319 -9.84 10.00 -6.37
C LYS A 319 -8.49 10.61 -6.02
N GLN A 320 -8.33 11.10 -4.79
CA GLN A 320 -7.09 11.69 -4.31
C GLN A 320 -5.93 10.69 -4.37
N THR A 321 -6.17 9.48 -3.86
CA THR A 321 -5.18 8.40 -3.88
C THR A 321 -4.80 8.00 -5.31
N TYR A 322 -5.79 7.85 -6.20
CA TYR A 322 -5.57 7.51 -7.60
C TYR A 322 -4.77 8.56 -8.37
N GLU A 323 -5.14 9.84 -8.28
CA GLU A 323 -4.43 10.91 -8.99
C GLU A 323 -2.98 11.05 -8.48
N THR A 324 -2.74 10.86 -7.19
CA THR A 324 -1.38 10.86 -6.61
C THR A 324 -0.50 9.78 -7.25
N PHE A 325 -0.96 8.53 -7.30
CA PHE A 325 -0.18 7.44 -7.90
C PHE A 325 -0.08 7.55 -9.42
N LYS A 326 -1.11 8.09 -10.07
CA LYS A 326 -1.08 8.36 -11.52
C LYS A 326 -0.07 9.44 -11.88
N GLU A 327 0.10 10.47 -11.07
CA GLU A 327 1.12 11.50 -11.29
C GLU A 327 2.54 10.93 -11.25
N ILE A 328 2.79 9.96 -10.36
CA ILE A 328 4.14 9.41 -10.18
C ILE A 328 4.47 8.24 -11.12
N LEU A 329 3.49 7.39 -11.41
CA LEU A 329 3.65 6.24 -12.31
C LEU A 329 3.44 6.60 -13.78
N GLY A 330 2.71 7.69 -14.05
CA GLY A 330 2.43 8.15 -15.40
C GLY A 330 1.79 7.06 -16.27
N SER A 331 2.41 6.76 -17.40
CA SER A 331 1.94 5.72 -18.33
C SER A 331 1.96 4.31 -17.73
N GLY A 332 2.77 4.06 -16.69
CA GLY A 332 2.85 2.77 -16.04
C GLY A 332 1.73 2.48 -15.03
N MET A 333 0.90 3.47 -14.68
CA MET A 333 -0.20 3.30 -13.72
C MET A 333 -1.10 2.09 -14.07
N GLN A 334 -1.43 1.90 -15.35
CA GLN A 334 -2.26 0.78 -15.78
C GLN A 334 -1.60 -0.59 -15.54
N TYR A 335 -0.28 -0.67 -15.66
CA TYR A 335 0.46 -1.91 -15.43
C TYR A 335 0.58 -2.19 -13.94
N HIS A 336 0.87 -1.17 -13.12
CA HIS A 336 0.90 -1.34 -11.68
C HIS A 336 -0.46 -1.69 -11.09
N LEU A 337 -1.58 -1.16 -11.60
CA LEU A 337 -2.91 -1.62 -11.18
C LEU A 337 -3.17 -3.10 -11.49
N GLN A 338 -2.56 -3.65 -12.54
CA GLN A 338 -2.70 -5.07 -12.91
C GLN A 338 -1.85 -5.98 -12.03
N SER A 339 -0.65 -5.55 -11.65
CA SER A 339 0.39 -6.47 -11.16
C SER A 339 1.09 -6.07 -9.87
N ASN A 340 0.99 -4.82 -9.41
CA ASN A 340 1.63 -4.39 -8.17
C ASN A 340 0.71 -4.70 -6.97
N ASP A 341 1.11 -5.63 -6.12
CA ASP A 341 0.30 -6.08 -4.98
C ASP A 341 -0.08 -4.93 -4.04
N PHE A 342 0.84 -3.99 -3.79
CA PHE A 342 0.56 -2.82 -2.95
C PHE A 342 -0.57 -1.96 -3.52
N LEU A 343 -0.51 -1.55 -4.80
CA LEU A 343 -1.60 -0.77 -5.39
C LEU A 343 -2.90 -1.55 -5.49
N ARG A 344 -2.83 -2.86 -5.75
CA ARG A 344 -4.03 -3.70 -5.76
C ARG A 344 -4.68 -3.77 -4.39
N ASN A 345 -3.89 -3.79 -3.31
CA ASN A 345 -4.41 -3.70 -1.94
C ASN A 345 -5.00 -2.30 -1.66
N VAL A 346 -4.31 -1.22 -2.03
CA VAL A 346 -4.78 0.17 -1.86
C VAL A 346 -6.14 0.40 -2.52
N PHE A 347 -6.38 -0.18 -3.69
CA PHE A 347 -7.64 -0.03 -4.44
C PHE A 347 -8.60 -1.22 -4.32
N GLU A 348 -8.30 -2.18 -3.45
CA GLU A 348 -9.10 -3.38 -3.20
C GLU A 348 -9.44 -4.21 -4.46
N LEU A 349 -8.46 -4.35 -5.35
CA LEU A 349 -8.63 -5.05 -6.64
C LEU A 349 -8.49 -6.57 -6.53
N GLY A 350 -8.16 -7.10 -5.35
CA GLY A 350 -7.82 -8.51 -5.17
C GLY A 350 -6.45 -8.87 -5.75
N PRO A 351 -6.08 -10.17 -5.78
CA PRO A 351 -4.77 -10.60 -6.28
C PRO A 351 -4.59 -10.31 -7.78
N PRO A 352 -3.34 -10.15 -8.27
CA PRO A 352 -3.05 -9.97 -9.69
C PRO A 352 -3.68 -11.04 -10.56
N VAL A 353 -4.42 -10.60 -11.58
CA VAL A 353 -5.08 -11.52 -12.52
C VAL A 353 -4.05 -11.97 -13.56
N MET A 354 -3.45 -13.14 -13.32
CA MET A 354 -2.52 -13.79 -14.25
C MET A 354 -3.30 -14.44 -15.42
N LEU A 355 -3.50 -13.71 -16.51
CA LEU A 355 -4.12 -14.25 -17.73
C LEU A 355 -3.07 -14.36 -18.84
N ASP A 356 -2.92 -15.57 -19.39
CA ASP A 356 -2.03 -15.79 -20.52
C ASP A 356 -2.56 -15.08 -21.79
N ALA A 357 -1.66 -14.87 -22.75
CA ALA A 357 -1.97 -14.18 -24.00
C ALA A 357 -3.03 -14.92 -24.85
N ALA A 358 -3.22 -16.23 -24.63
CA ALA A 358 -4.24 -17.04 -25.29
C ALA A 358 -5.63 -16.77 -24.70
N THR A 359 -5.75 -16.68 -23.39
CA THR A 359 -6.98 -16.42 -22.64
C THR A 359 -7.45 -14.97 -22.84
N LEU A 360 -6.52 -14.01 -22.91
CA LEU A 360 -6.85 -12.64 -23.29
C LEU A 360 -7.39 -12.52 -24.72
N LYS A 361 -7.02 -13.44 -25.63
CA LYS A 361 -7.56 -13.49 -27.00
C LYS A 361 -8.96 -14.11 -27.03
N THR A 362 -9.24 -15.13 -26.20
CA THR A 362 -10.57 -15.76 -26.13
C THR A 362 -11.61 -14.89 -25.41
N MET A 363 -11.18 -14.05 -24.45
CA MET A 363 -12.04 -13.05 -23.79
C MET A 363 -12.47 -11.89 -24.71
N LYS A 364 -11.95 -11.78 -25.94
CA LYS A 364 -12.37 -10.73 -26.88
C LYS A 364 -13.74 -11.07 -27.46
N ILE A 365 -14.74 -10.30 -27.02
CA ILE A 365 -16.09 -10.25 -27.63
C ILE A 365 -15.96 -10.17 -29.16
N SER A 366 -16.65 -11.08 -29.86
CA SER A 366 -16.65 -11.16 -31.31
C SER A 366 -17.07 -9.82 -31.94
N ARG A 367 -16.55 -9.51 -33.14
CA ARG A 367 -16.95 -8.30 -33.88
C ARG A 367 -18.47 -8.22 -34.06
N PHE A 368 -19.11 -9.36 -34.31
CA PHE A 368 -20.55 -9.45 -34.48
C PHE A 368 -21.30 -9.12 -33.18
N GLU A 369 -20.89 -9.74 -32.08
CA GLU A 369 -21.50 -9.55 -30.77
C GLU A 369 -21.33 -8.11 -30.27
N ARG A 370 -20.15 -7.50 -30.47
CA ARG A 370 -19.91 -6.09 -30.17
C ARG A 370 -20.80 -5.17 -31.02
N HIS A 371 -21.00 -5.50 -32.30
CA HIS A 371 -21.90 -4.74 -33.17
C HIS A 371 -23.35 -4.83 -32.68
N LEU A 372 -23.81 -6.03 -32.31
CA LEU A 372 -25.16 -6.24 -31.80
C LEU A 372 -25.39 -5.48 -30.48
N TYR A 373 -24.45 -5.58 -29.53
CA TYR A 373 -24.50 -4.86 -28.27
C TYR A 373 -24.54 -3.34 -28.48
N ASN A 374 -23.64 -2.80 -29.31
CA ASN A 374 -23.61 -1.38 -29.61
C ASN A 374 -24.88 -0.90 -30.33
N SER A 375 -25.44 -1.72 -31.22
CA SER A 375 -26.70 -1.43 -31.92
C SER A 375 -27.89 -1.40 -30.94
N ALA A 376 -27.97 -2.38 -30.04
CA ALA A 376 -28.98 -2.41 -28.98
C ALA A 376 -28.86 -1.20 -28.04
N ALA A 377 -27.65 -0.89 -27.57
CA ALA A 377 -27.38 0.27 -26.72
C ALA A 377 -27.70 1.59 -27.43
N PHE A 378 -27.36 1.72 -28.72
CA PHE A 378 -27.71 2.89 -29.52
C PHE A 378 -29.23 3.05 -29.64
N LYS A 379 -29.95 1.97 -30.00
CA LYS A 379 -31.41 1.97 -30.12
C LYS A 379 -32.08 2.34 -28.80
N ALA A 380 -31.59 1.82 -27.67
CA ALA A 380 -32.07 2.17 -26.34
C ALA A 380 -31.87 3.66 -26.03
N ARG A 381 -30.66 4.20 -26.27
CA ARG A 381 -30.37 5.64 -26.09
C ARG A 381 -31.24 6.52 -26.98
N THR A 382 -31.45 6.14 -28.24
CA THR A 382 -32.33 6.88 -29.15
C THR A 382 -33.78 6.87 -28.68
N LYS A 383 -34.27 5.73 -28.17
CA LYS A 383 -35.63 5.63 -27.61
C LYS A 383 -35.77 6.52 -26.38
N ALA A 384 -34.83 6.46 -25.43
CA ALA A 384 -34.86 7.29 -24.23
C ALA A 384 -34.85 8.80 -24.54
N ARG A 385 -34.00 9.24 -25.48
CA ARG A 385 -33.97 10.64 -25.94
C ARG A 385 -35.30 11.09 -26.56
N LYS A 386 -35.89 10.26 -27.43
CA LYS A 386 -37.19 10.55 -28.05
C LYS A 386 -38.32 10.68 -27.02
N THR A 387 -38.25 9.95 -25.91
CA THR A 387 -39.21 10.08 -24.81
C THR A 387 -39.01 11.40 -24.05
N MET A 388 -37.76 11.82 -23.81
CA MET A 388 -37.45 13.09 -23.14
C MET A 388 -37.73 14.33 -24.00
N GLU A 389 -37.65 14.21 -25.33
CA GLU A 389 -37.86 15.33 -26.28
C GLU A 389 -39.34 15.60 -26.61
N ARG A 390 -40.29 14.75 -26.17
CA ARG A 390 -41.72 15.04 -26.31
C ARG A 390 -42.15 15.95 -25.15
N PRO A 391 -42.59 17.20 -25.41
CA PRO A 391 -43.23 18.00 -24.37
C PRO A 391 -44.48 17.25 -23.90
N SER A 392 -44.72 17.24 -22.60
CA SER A 392 -45.96 16.75 -21.97
C SER A 392 -47.15 17.55 -22.50
N LEU A 393 -47.67 17.14 -23.66
CA LEU A 393 -49.02 17.46 -24.10
C LEU A 393 -49.95 16.57 -23.28
N GLU A 394 -50.57 17.17 -22.27
CA GLU A 394 -51.80 16.64 -21.68
C GLU A 394 -52.81 16.42 -22.80
N PHE A 395 -53.04 15.17 -23.14
CA PHE A 395 -54.18 14.77 -23.96
C PHE A 395 -54.96 13.75 -23.15
N ASN A 396 -56.09 14.20 -22.60
CA ASN A 396 -57.13 13.35 -22.06
C ASN A 396 -57.58 12.38 -23.16
N LEU A 397 -57.51 11.08 -22.91
CA LEU A 397 -58.13 10.07 -23.76
C LEU A 397 -59.16 9.28 -22.94
N PRO A 398 -60.36 9.06 -23.49
CA PRO A 398 -61.36 8.20 -22.88
C PRO A 398 -60.99 6.73 -23.06
N ASP A 399 -61.48 5.96 -22.10
CA ASP A 399 -61.29 4.55 -21.86
C ASP A 399 -61.74 3.66 -23.04
N THR A 400 -60.84 2.83 -23.56
CA THR A 400 -61.18 1.57 -24.24
C THR A 400 -60.06 0.55 -24.05
N HIS A 401 -60.42 -0.54 -23.37
CA HIS A 401 -59.78 -1.85 -23.35
C HIS A 401 -59.21 -2.25 -24.72
N GLU A 402 -57.92 -2.59 -24.80
CA GLU A 402 -57.43 -3.85 -25.38
C GLU A 402 -56.00 -4.14 -24.88
N GLU A 403 -55.81 -5.39 -24.45
CA GLU A 403 -54.60 -5.96 -23.87
C GLU A 403 -53.44 -6.07 -24.88
N GLY A 404 -52.21 -5.94 -24.42
CA GLY A 404 -51.07 -6.42 -25.21
C GLY A 404 -49.69 -5.91 -24.81
N LYS A 405 -49.08 -6.57 -23.82
CA LYS A 405 -47.61 -6.69 -23.66
C LYS A 405 -46.83 -5.37 -23.55
N LEU A 406 -46.86 -4.75 -22.37
CA LEU A 406 -45.83 -3.78 -21.98
C LEU A 406 -45.46 -3.92 -20.50
N TYR A 407 -45.02 -5.12 -20.12
CA TYR A 407 -44.15 -5.30 -18.97
C TYR A 407 -42.83 -5.87 -19.49
N VAL A 408 -41.73 -5.56 -18.79
CA VAL A 408 -40.31 -5.78 -19.17
C VAL A 408 -39.66 -4.58 -19.90
N VAL A 409 -39.53 -3.44 -19.20
CA VAL A 409 -38.47 -2.45 -19.53
C VAL A 409 -37.64 -2.01 -18.31
N ASP A 410 -37.93 -2.48 -17.09
CA ASP A 410 -37.15 -2.10 -15.89
C ASP A 410 -36.08 -3.11 -15.42
N SER A 411 -35.77 -4.16 -16.20
CA SER A 411 -34.83 -5.21 -15.74
C SER A 411 -33.51 -5.33 -16.52
N LEU A 412 -33.13 -4.37 -17.38
CA LEU A 412 -31.90 -4.48 -18.19
C LEU A 412 -30.70 -3.66 -17.69
N ASN A 413 -30.85 -2.89 -16.60
CA ASN A 413 -29.71 -2.18 -16.01
C ASN A 413 -28.95 -3.04 -14.96
N ASN A 414 -29.50 -4.19 -14.55
CA ASN A 414 -28.90 -5.09 -13.55
C ASN A 414 -28.10 -6.27 -14.14
N LEU A 415 -28.09 -6.44 -15.46
CA LEU A 415 -27.33 -7.52 -16.12
C LEU A 415 -25.83 -7.26 -16.29
N ASN A 416 -25.35 -6.07 -15.88
CA ASN A 416 -23.92 -5.78 -15.82
C ASN A 416 -23.27 -6.25 -14.51
N LYS A 417 -24.04 -6.79 -13.55
CA LYS A 417 -23.57 -7.21 -12.22
C LYS A 417 -23.32 -8.72 -12.09
N LEU A 418 -23.64 -9.54 -13.10
CA LEU A 418 -23.73 -11.00 -12.94
C LEU A 418 -23.09 -11.88 -14.03
N ASN A 419 -22.32 -11.36 -14.97
CA ASN A 419 -21.66 -12.21 -15.97
C ASN A 419 -20.21 -11.79 -16.23
N VAL A 420 -19.30 -12.16 -15.31
CA VAL A 420 -18.04 -12.88 -15.60
C VAL A 420 -17.57 -13.52 -14.28
N CYS A 421 -17.93 -14.78 -14.02
CA CYS A 421 -17.14 -15.75 -13.24
C CYS A 421 -17.79 -17.14 -13.42
N PRO A 422 -17.05 -18.21 -13.78
CA PRO A 422 -17.58 -19.56 -13.71
C PRO A 422 -17.59 -20.02 -12.25
N ALA A 423 -18.71 -20.59 -11.83
CA ALA A 423 -19.00 -20.97 -10.44
C ALA A 423 -18.25 -22.24 -10.00
N GLU A 424 -17.79 -22.24 -8.74
CA GLU A 424 -17.92 -23.38 -7.82
C GLU A 424 -17.68 -22.94 -6.36
N SER A 425 -18.77 -22.83 -5.58
CA SER A 425 -18.91 -23.37 -4.21
C SER A 425 -20.05 -22.64 -3.48
N GLN A 426 -21.06 -23.42 -3.09
CA GLN A 426 -22.29 -23.03 -2.40
C GLN A 426 -22.03 -22.65 -0.93
N HIS A 427 -22.73 -21.63 -0.40
CA HIS A 427 -23.58 -21.81 0.77
C HIS A 427 -24.60 -20.66 0.92
N SER A 428 -25.80 -21.06 1.33
CA SER A 428 -27.05 -20.33 1.60
C SER A 428 -26.94 -19.02 2.40
N LEU A 429 -27.85 -18.07 2.15
CA LEU A 429 -28.87 -17.61 3.11
C LEU A 429 -29.87 -16.63 2.46
N ASP A 430 -31.07 -16.64 3.02
CA ASP A 430 -32.36 -16.17 2.51
C ASP A 430 -32.55 -14.64 2.41
N GLU A 431 -33.59 -14.29 1.67
CA GLU A 431 -34.13 -12.95 1.40
C GLU A 431 -34.61 -12.22 2.66
N GLU A 432 -34.21 -10.96 2.83
CA GLU A 432 -35.04 -9.94 3.51
C GLU A 432 -34.90 -8.57 2.80
N GLU A 433 -36.03 -7.87 2.75
CA GLU A 433 -36.36 -6.71 1.95
C GLU A 433 -35.77 -5.39 2.50
N ASN A 434 -35.17 -4.60 1.61
CA ASN A 434 -35.27 -3.14 1.49
C ASN A 434 -34.85 -2.22 2.68
N THR A 435 -33.67 -1.59 2.55
CA THR A 435 -33.42 -0.12 2.48
C THR A 435 -32.00 0.22 2.99
N GLY A 436 -31.23 0.99 2.20
CA GLY A 436 -29.95 1.57 2.62
C GLY A 436 -28.71 0.74 2.27
N GLY A 437 -28.06 1.05 1.14
CA GLY A 437 -26.92 0.29 0.66
C GLY A 437 -25.90 1.13 -0.12
N THR A 438 -25.39 2.20 0.51
CA THR A 438 -24.19 2.92 0.03
C THR A 438 -23.18 3.16 1.16
N GLY A 439 -23.47 2.75 2.40
CA GLY A 439 -22.59 2.96 3.56
C GLY A 439 -21.67 1.78 3.93
N GLU A 440 -21.91 0.58 3.39
CA GLU A 440 -21.22 -0.64 3.87
C GLU A 440 -19.83 -0.87 3.26
N SER A 441 -19.52 -0.30 2.09
CA SER A 441 -18.21 -0.52 1.46
C SER A 441 -17.12 0.31 2.12
N MET A 442 -17.43 1.54 2.56
CA MET A 442 -16.45 2.49 3.12
C MET A 442 -16.17 2.23 4.60
N THR A 443 -17.20 1.89 5.39
CA THR A 443 -17.02 1.41 6.78
C THR A 443 -16.11 0.19 6.82
N ARG A 444 -16.15 -0.67 5.79
CA ARG A 444 -15.31 -1.87 5.67
C ARG A 444 -13.82 -1.57 5.56
N ILE A 445 -13.42 -0.47 4.93
CA ILE A 445 -12.00 -0.15 4.69
C ILE A 445 -11.35 0.33 6.00
N ASN A 446 -12.03 1.22 6.71
CA ASN A 446 -11.55 1.79 7.97
C ASN A 446 -11.64 0.77 9.13
N THR A 447 -12.68 -0.08 9.16
CA THR A 447 -12.80 -1.16 10.16
C THR A 447 -11.96 -2.39 9.84
N ARG A 448 -11.65 -2.72 8.57
CA ARG A 448 -10.75 -3.85 8.23
C ARG A 448 -9.32 -3.57 8.62
N ASN A 449 -8.80 -2.35 8.41
CA ASN A 449 -7.46 -2.02 8.88
C ASN A 449 -7.37 -2.12 10.40
N GLN A 450 -8.37 -1.60 11.13
CA GLN A 450 -8.47 -1.79 12.58
C GLN A 450 -8.60 -3.28 12.98
N CYS A 451 -9.42 -4.07 12.28
CA CYS A 451 -9.56 -5.51 12.53
C CYS A 451 -8.26 -6.28 12.28
N LEU A 452 -7.52 -5.95 11.22
CA LEU A 452 -6.22 -6.54 10.94
C LEU A 452 -5.21 -6.17 12.03
N PHE A 453 -5.19 -4.91 12.50
CA PHE A 453 -4.38 -4.51 13.67
C PHE A 453 -4.77 -5.27 14.95
N PHE A 454 -6.05 -5.49 15.20
CA PHE A 454 -6.49 -6.28 16.35
C PHE A 454 -6.12 -7.77 16.23
N ILE A 455 -6.24 -8.35 15.03
CA ILE A 455 -5.88 -9.74 14.78
C ILE A 455 -4.37 -9.94 14.90
N THR A 456 -3.55 -9.05 14.34
CA THR A 456 -2.09 -9.10 14.48
C THR A 456 -1.67 -8.93 15.93
N PHE A 457 -2.28 -7.99 16.68
CA PHE A 457 -2.04 -7.81 18.10
C PHE A 457 -2.42 -9.04 18.96
N ILE A 458 -3.54 -9.70 18.66
CA ILE A 458 -3.94 -10.93 19.36
C ILE A 458 -2.96 -12.06 19.04
N LEU A 459 -2.54 -12.21 17.79
CA LEU A 459 -1.55 -13.22 17.40
C LEU A 459 -0.19 -13.00 18.08
N THR A 460 0.29 -11.76 18.14
CA THR A 460 1.55 -11.45 18.85
C THR A 460 1.45 -11.71 20.35
N LEU A 461 0.29 -11.43 20.97
CA LEU A 461 0.04 -11.74 22.38
C LEU A 461 0.03 -13.26 22.64
N ILE A 462 -0.62 -14.04 21.77
CA ILE A 462 -0.66 -15.52 21.87
C ILE A 462 0.75 -16.09 21.74
N ILE A 463 1.54 -15.64 20.76
CA ILE A 463 2.92 -16.08 20.56
C ILE A 463 3.77 -15.72 21.79
N SER A 464 3.63 -14.50 22.32
CA SER A 464 4.35 -14.05 23.52
C SER A 464 4.00 -14.92 24.73
N LEU A 465 2.72 -15.24 24.93
CA LEU A 465 2.27 -16.08 26.04
C LEU A 465 2.77 -17.53 25.90
N ALA A 466 2.79 -18.06 24.67
CA ALA A 466 3.33 -19.39 24.37
C ALA A 466 4.84 -19.46 24.65
N LEU A 467 5.59 -18.43 24.28
CA LEU A 467 7.03 -18.34 24.58
C LEU A 467 7.28 -18.28 26.09
N VAL A 468 6.51 -17.48 26.84
CA VAL A 468 6.61 -17.43 28.31
C VAL A 468 6.27 -18.79 28.92
N SER A 469 5.21 -19.45 28.45
CA SER A 469 4.84 -20.79 28.91
C SER A 469 5.94 -21.82 28.64
N PHE A 470 6.56 -21.76 27.46
CA PHE A 470 7.68 -22.62 27.09
C PHE A 470 8.92 -22.38 27.98
N VAL A 471 9.25 -21.12 28.25
CA VAL A 471 10.35 -20.78 29.18
C VAL A 471 10.07 -21.30 30.59
N ILE A 472 8.84 -21.15 31.09
CA ILE A 472 8.45 -21.71 32.39
C ILE A 472 8.58 -23.24 32.40
N PHE A 473 8.16 -23.91 31.32
CA PHE A 473 8.32 -25.36 31.18
C PHE A 473 9.80 -25.78 31.23
N LEU A 474 10.68 -25.07 30.53
CA LEU A 474 12.13 -25.34 30.58
C LEU A 474 12.70 -25.12 31.99
N ILE A 475 12.26 -24.09 32.72
CA ILE A 475 12.67 -23.85 34.11
C ILE A 475 12.21 -24.99 35.02
N PHE A 476 10.99 -25.51 34.85
CA PHE A 476 10.51 -26.67 35.60
C PHE A 476 11.27 -27.95 35.27
N GLN A 477 11.55 -28.19 33.98
CA GLN A 477 12.30 -29.36 33.54
C GLN A 477 13.72 -29.36 34.09
N THR A 478 14.42 -28.23 33.98
CA THR A 478 15.76 -28.04 34.55
C THR A 478 15.77 -28.18 36.07
N ARG A 479 14.74 -27.69 36.77
CA ARG A 479 14.61 -27.90 38.22
C ARG A 479 14.48 -29.38 38.59
N ASN A 480 13.63 -30.13 37.88
CA ASN A 480 13.45 -31.56 38.13
C ASN A 480 14.75 -32.36 37.90
N GLU A 481 15.49 -32.06 36.83
CA GLU A 481 16.80 -32.66 36.55
C GLU A 481 17.82 -32.32 37.65
N VAL A 482 17.85 -31.06 38.11
CA VAL A 482 18.73 -30.63 39.20
C VAL A 482 18.37 -31.33 40.52
N ASP A 483 17.09 -31.50 40.84
CA ASP A 483 16.65 -32.22 42.03
C ASP A 483 17.02 -33.71 41.95
N GLN A 484 16.93 -34.33 40.77
CA GLN A 484 17.36 -35.70 40.54
C GLN A 484 18.87 -35.86 40.72
N ILE A 485 19.68 -34.96 40.16
CA ILE A 485 21.15 -34.96 40.32
C ILE A 485 21.53 -34.73 41.79
N SER A 486 20.87 -33.80 42.48
CA SER A 486 21.08 -33.52 43.91
C SER A 486 20.83 -34.75 44.78
N SER A 487 19.74 -35.50 44.50
CA SER A 487 19.43 -36.73 45.23
C SER A 487 20.48 -37.84 45.02
N ARG A 488 21.02 -37.97 43.79
CA ARG A 488 22.11 -38.91 43.48
C ARG A 488 23.39 -38.53 44.21
N LEU A 489 23.77 -37.25 44.20
CA LEU A 489 24.94 -36.76 44.92
C LEU A 489 24.84 -36.96 46.43
N LEU A 490 23.65 -36.78 47.02
CA LEU A 490 23.42 -37.10 48.44
C LEU A 490 23.57 -38.59 48.73
N SER A 491 23.11 -39.46 47.83
CA SER A 491 23.27 -40.91 47.98
C SER A 491 24.73 -41.35 47.86
N GLU A 492 25.48 -40.81 46.90
CA GLU A 492 26.91 -41.10 46.74
C GLU A 492 27.71 -40.59 47.94
N LYS A 493 27.39 -39.40 48.46
CA LYS A 493 28.02 -38.88 49.67
C LYS A 493 27.80 -39.80 50.87
N LYS A 494 26.60 -40.37 51.02
CA LYS A 494 26.30 -41.35 52.08
C LYS A 494 27.13 -42.63 51.89
N ASN A 495 27.24 -43.14 50.67
CA ASN A 495 28.04 -44.32 50.35
C ASN A 495 29.55 -44.10 50.66
N ILE A 496 30.07 -42.91 50.32
CA ILE A 496 31.46 -42.53 50.65
C ILE A 496 31.67 -42.50 52.17
N GLU A 497 30.71 -41.99 52.93
CA GLU A 497 30.81 -41.93 54.39
C GLU A 497 30.75 -43.33 55.03
N GLU A 498 29.93 -44.23 54.49
CA GLU A 498 29.91 -45.64 54.91
C GLU A 498 31.21 -46.37 54.55
N LEU A 499 31.77 -46.13 53.36
CA LEU A 499 33.10 -46.65 52.99
C LEU A 499 34.19 -46.15 53.93
N LYS A 500 34.17 -44.87 54.34
CA LYS A 500 35.11 -44.34 55.35
C LYS A 500 34.95 -45.03 56.69
N LYS A 501 33.72 -45.27 57.15
CA LYS A 501 33.46 -46.01 58.40
C LYS A 501 33.99 -47.44 58.31
N LEU A 502 33.74 -48.14 57.21
CA LEU A 502 34.24 -49.49 56.98
C LEU A 502 35.78 -49.51 56.96
N ASN A 503 36.40 -48.55 56.27
CA ASN A 503 37.87 -48.44 56.22
C ASN A 503 38.45 -48.18 57.62
N ASN A 504 37.81 -47.32 58.43
CA ASN A 504 38.20 -47.12 59.83
C ASN A 504 38.06 -48.39 60.67
N ILE A 505 37.02 -49.20 60.45
CA ILE A 505 36.83 -50.49 61.12
C ILE A 505 37.93 -51.48 60.71
N ILE A 506 38.24 -51.57 59.41
CA ILE A 506 39.32 -52.41 58.88
C ILE A 506 40.67 -51.99 59.45
N LEU A 507 40.99 -50.70 59.44
CA LEU A 507 42.22 -50.16 60.04
C LEU A 507 42.32 -50.48 61.53
N LYS A 508 41.19 -50.40 62.26
CA LYS A 508 41.14 -50.79 63.68
C LYS A 508 41.38 -52.28 63.87
N HIS A 509 40.79 -53.13 63.04
CA HIS A 509 41.04 -54.57 63.07
C HIS A 509 42.48 -54.93 62.70
N LEU A 510 43.05 -54.33 61.64
CA LEU A 510 44.44 -54.52 61.23
C LEU A 510 45.42 -54.05 62.30
N ASN A 511 45.14 -52.92 62.98
CA ASN A 511 45.96 -52.48 64.10
C ASN A 511 45.80 -53.41 65.32
N GLN A 512 44.62 -53.96 65.57
CA GLN A 512 44.41 -54.95 66.64
C GLN A 512 45.09 -56.30 66.35
N SER A 513 45.12 -56.76 65.08
CA SER A 513 45.81 -57.98 64.68
C SER A 513 47.34 -57.79 64.62
N ARG A 514 47.82 -56.61 64.20
CA ARG A 514 49.25 -56.26 64.23
C ARG A 514 49.83 -56.12 65.65
N ILE A 515 48.98 -55.84 66.65
CA ILE A 515 49.37 -55.86 68.07
C ILE A 515 49.39 -57.29 68.64
N LYS A 516 48.76 -58.28 67.99
CA LYS A 516 48.72 -59.68 68.44
C LYS A 516 49.70 -60.62 67.75
N GLU A 517 50.34 -60.20 66.68
CA GLU A 517 51.35 -61.01 66.00
C GLU A 517 52.67 -60.23 65.91
N LYS A 518 53.54 -60.44 66.92
CA LYS A 518 54.98 -60.31 66.72
C LYS A 518 55.41 -61.45 65.79
N PRO A 519 55.99 -61.15 64.62
CA PRO A 519 56.53 -62.18 63.75
C PRO A 519 57.96 -62.50 64.18
N SER A 520 58.15 -63.73 64.66
CA SER A 520 59.45 -64.39 64.56
C SER A 520 59.41 -65.24 63.30
N ASP A 521 60.44 -65.06 62.51
CA ASP A 521 60.93 -65.97 61.47
C ASP A 521 60.22 -65.92 60.11
N LEU A 522 61.00 -65.51 59.09
CA LEU A 522 61.80 -66.60 58.55
C LEU A 522 61.59 -67.07 57.11
N TYR A 523 61.83 -66.23 56.10
CA TYR A 523 62.31 -66.63 54.75
C TYR A 523 61.40 -67.33 53.71
N ASP A 524 61.43 -66.72 52.52
CA ASP A 524 61.59 -67.28 51.16
C ASP A 524 60.47 -68.08 50.47
N LEU A 525 59.78 -67.35 49.55
CA LEU A 525 59.45 -67.58 48.11
C LEU A 525 59.51 -69.02 47.50
N PRO A 526 58.86 -69.32 46.32
CA PRO A 526 57.94 -68.51 45.49
C PRO A 526 56.78 -69.25 44.73
N LEU A 527 55.92 -68.44 44.07
CA LEU A 527 55.29 -68.66 42.75
C LEU A 527 54.41 -69.91 42.48
N TYR A 528 53.08 -69.76 42.39
CA TYR A 528 52.29 -69.82 41.14
C TYR A 528 50.77 -69.94 41.42
N SER A 529 49.99 -69.18 40.66
CA SER A 529 48.59 -69.39 40.24
C SER A 529 47.51 -69.80 41.25
N LEU A 530 46.44 -69.00 41.30
CA LEU A 530 45.22 -69.45 40.62
C LEU A 530 44.39 -68.25 40.11
N TYR A 531 44.65 -67.93 38.85
CA TYR A 531 43.70 -67.28 37.94
C TYR A 531 42.48 -68.21 37.76
N ALA A 532 41.30 -67.76 38.18
CA ALA A 532 39.96 -68.08 37.66
C ALA A 532 38.97 -67.44 38.65
N LYS A 533 37.95 -66.66 38.28
CA LYS A 533 37.10 -66.79 37.10
C LYS A 533 36.28 -65.50 36.99
N ILE A 534 36.25 -64.96 35.78
CA ILE A 534 35.31 -63.96 35.26
C ILE A 534 33.86 -64.40 35.51
N LYS A 535 32.98 -63.49 35.98
CA LYS A 535 31.72 -63.16 35.28
C LYS A 535 31.00 -61.94 35.87
N VAL A 536 30.78 -60.95 35.02
CA VAL A 536 29.74 -59.91 35.15
C VAL A 536 28.44 -60.47 34.52
N PRO A 537 27.29 -60.23 35.15
CA PRO A 537 26.05 -59.89 34.43
C PRO A 537 25.43 -58.62 35.06
N GLY A 538 24.89 -57.62 34.37
CA GLY A 538 24.30 -57.55 33.04
C GLY A 538 22.96 -56.81 33.18
N GLU A 539 22.99 -55.48 33.08
CA GLU A 539 22.01 -54.54 32.47
C GLU A 539 22.53 -53.10 32.63
#